data_AF-A0AA90UJX2-F1
#
_entry.id   AF-A0AA90UJX2-F1
#
_cell.length_a   1.000
_cell.length_b   1.000
_cell.length_c   1.000
_cell.angle_alpha   90.00
_cell.angle_beta   90.00
_cell.angle_gamma   90.00
#
_symmetry.space_group_name_H-M   'P 1'
#
loop_
_entity.id
_entity.type
_entity.pdbx_description
1 polymer ?
#
loop_
_entity_poly.entity_id
_entity_poly.type
_entity_poly.pdbx_seq_one_letter_code
_entity_poly.pdbx_strand_id
1 'polypeptide(L)'
;MNEDKDEIEFSYEVFDRQLDNFCRMLSILVDAWEDYSPQELTFDIRSLCTKATRLCYMAEKDMVLQHNDIAKQRKEQNETHEVSISIIVIQKFTPLMAHIMEDMKKGKQIEGKRIKVAPLDMTRILPKLNEFFETDELGKGSTIDVNEVTKLQKELLRQVKPTHIPGVKPVERLWNLFQLYSMACYLMLHFRQLSHFTNLAMSEEQTTRLFEMSLQEYQEEPQGISDIDRYFTTLEYDNNGKQLSVSQLLEVRKTLKDEVPENLRLDFMKYIRDTQLLGAQLAHVNFTAQEYLKLVSATVKWHIIEQEIYDLEHPEGIPETLPNEVFYKVKDGKYIDMQNLKAQIANMLKFVTRKNHWFCVWCVLNHNCMLQDNQNFEAFATQMMTPEWFGDIDDYLHFSGDNLRDYRRYFSEIDYPQWEEKKFKEIKDLYNMTKWSDKLLSKFQHLCITMNGVFDKKSL
;
A
#
# COMPACT_ATOMS: atom_id res chain seq x y z
N MET A 1 -15.19 -23.32 -17.63
CA MET A 1 -14.56 -22.27 -18.47
C MET A 1 -14.65 -21.00 -17.66
N ASN A 2 -13.54 -20.65 -17.00
CA ASN A 2 -13.41 -19.41 -16.26
C ASN A 2 -13.44 -18.27 -17.28
N GLU A 3 -14.48 -17.44 -17.22
CA GLU A 3 -14.42 -16.11 -17.81
C GLU A 3 -13.56 -15.26 -16.88
N ASP A 4 -12.23 -15.31 -17.09
CA ASP A 4 -11.38 -14.17 -16.79
C ASP A 4 -11.88 -13.04 -17.70
N LYS A 5 -12.87 -12.30 -17.22
CA LYS A 5 -13.07 -10.95 -17.69
C LYS A 5 -11.88 -10.18 -17.15
N ASP A 6 -10.89 -9.98 -18.01
CA ASP A 6 -9.95 -8.88 -17.87
C ASP A 6 -10.79 -7.62 -17.60
N GLU A 7 -10.99 -7.29 -16.33
CA GLU A 7 -11.50 -5.98 -15.93
C GLU A 7 -10.43 -5.01 -16.38
N ILE A 8 -10.64 -4.42 -17.56
CA ILE A 8 -9.79 -3.35 -18.07
C ILE A 8 -9.71 -2.31 -16.95
N GLU A 9 -8.52 -2.21 -16.38
CA GLU A 9 -8.17 -1.29 -15.32
C GLU A 9 -8.57 0.13 -15.75
N PHE A 10 -9.21 0.87 -14.83
CA PHE A 10 -9.69 2.21 -15.16
C PHE A 10 -8.50 3.12 -15.43
N SER A 11 -8.47 3.75 -16.61
CA SER A 11 -7.41 4.67 -17.01
C SER A 11 -7.99 6.06 -17.24
N TYR A 12 -7.49 7.04 -16.48
CA TYR A 12 -7.82 8.46 -16.64
C TYR A 12 -7.45 8.98 -18.03
N GLU A 13 -6.29 8.58 -18.59
CA GLU A 13 -5.89 8.96 -19.94
C GLU A 13 -6.92 8.51 -20.99
N VAL A 14 -7.41 7.27 -20.85
CA VAL A 14 -8.45 6.75 -21.74
C VAL A 14 -9.76 7.50 -21.52
N PHE A 15 -10.15 7.76 -20.28
CA PHE A 15 -11.39 8.46 -19.94
C PHE A 15 -11.44 9.86 -20.55
N ASP A 16 -10.42 10.67 -20.28
CA ASP A 16 -10.33 12.07 -20.72
C ASP A 16 -10.33 12.16 -22.24
N ARG A 17 -9.51 11.34 -22.90
CA ARG A 17 -9.45 11.29 -24.37
C ARG A 17 -10.79 10.88 -24.98
N GLN A 18 -11.50 9.93 -24.36
CA GLN A 18 -12.81 9.48 -24.86
C GLN A 18 -13.87 10.57 -24.68
N LEU A 19 -13.82 11.31 -23.57
CA LEU A 19 -14.71 12.42 -23.24
C LEU A 19 -14.49 13.62 -24.16
N ASP A 20 -13.25 14.03 -24.38
CA ASP A 20 -12.91 15.12 -25.31
C ASP A 20 -13.39 14.81 -26.73
N ASN A 21 -13.15 13.58 -27.18
CA ASN A 21 -13.61 13.13 -28.49
C ASN A 21 -15.14 13.08 -28.57
N PHE A 22 -15.83 12.65 -27.49
CA PHE A 22 -17.28 12.70 -27.39
C PHE A 22 -17.81 14.14 -27.51
N CYS A 23 -17.24 15.06 -26.74
CA CYS A 23 -17.60 16.48 -26.75
C CYS A 23 -17.44 17.08 -28.14
N ARG A 24 -16.32 16.83 -28.82
CA ARG A 24 -16.07 17.31 -30.20
C ARG A 24 -17.11 16.76 -31.18
N MET A 25 -17.35 15.46 -31.18
CA MET A 25 -18.31 14.83 -32.10
C MET A 25 -19.75 15.28 -31.83
N LEU A 26 -20.12 15.44 -30.55
CA LEU A 26 -21.43 15.97 -30.19
C LEU A 26 -21.60 17.43 -30.64
N SER A 27 -20.58 18.27 -30.50
CA SER A 27 -20.62 19.64 -31.04
C SER A 27 -20.82 19.64 -32.55
N ILE A 28 -20.08 18.81 -33.30
CA ILE A 28 -20.23 18.72 -34.77
C ILE A 28 -21.65 18.28 -35.15
N LEU A 29 -22.19 17.26 -34.48
CA LEU A 29 -23.56 16.78 -34.71
C LEU A 29 -24.59 17.90 -34.50
N VAL A 30 -24.43 18.69 -33.43
CA VAL A 30 -25.35 19.77 -33.10
C VAL A 30 -25.22 20.96 -34.07
N ASP A 31 -23.99 21.36 -34.39
CA ASP A 31 -23.70 22.51 -35.25
C ASP A 31 -24.13 22.25 -36.71
N ALA A 32 -23.99 21.01 -37.20
CA ALA A 32 -24.34 20.61 -38.56
C ALA A 32 -25.72 19.94 -38.68
N TRP A 33 -26.58 20.05 -37.65
CA TRP A 33 -27.84 19.31 -37.55
C TRP A 33 -28.73 19.37 -38.80
N GLU A 34 -28.81 20.55 -39.43
CA GLU A 34 -29.62 20.79 -40.65
C GLU A 34 -28.94 20.29 -41.94
N ASP A 35 -27.62 20.09 -41.94
CA ASP A 35 -26.83 19.70 -43.11
C ASP A 35 -26.72 18.18 -43.28
N TYR A 36 -27.12 17.41 -42.28
CA TYR A 36 -27.02 15.95 -42.27
C TYR A 36 -28.05 15.27 -43.17
N SER A 37 -27.61 14.24 -43.92
CA SER A 37 -28.56 13.27 -44.46
C SER A 37 -29.14 12.39 -43.34
N PRO A 38 -30.36 11.84 -43.52
CA PRO A 38 -30.98 11.00 -42.49
C PRO A 38 -30.17 9.74 -42.13
N GLN A 39 -29.43 9.16 -43.07
CA GLN A 39 -28.58 7.99 -42.82
C GLN A 39 -27.35 8.36 -41.99
N GLU A 40 -26.66 9.44 -42.34
CA GLU A 40 -25.46 9.91 -41.63
C GLU A 40 -25.80 10.30 -40.19
N LEU A 41 -26.91 11.02 -39.98
CA LEU A 41 -27.31 11.40 -38.64
C LEU A 41 -27.67 10.20 -37.76
N THR A 42 -28.34 9.18 -38.34
CA THR A 42 -28.68 7.96 -37.60
C THR A 42 -27.43 7.19 -37.19
N PHE A 43 -26.43 7.13 -38.07
CA PHE A 43 -25.15 6.50 -37.79
C PHE A 43 -24.40 7.25 -36.67
N ASP A 44 -24.28 8.57 -36.79
CA ASP A 44 -23.55 9.40 -35.83
C ASP A 44 -24.21 9.40 -34.45
N ILE A 45 -25.54 9.50 -34.37
CA ILE A 45 -26.26 9.40 -33.08
C ILE A 45 -26.01 8.03 -32.43
N ARG A 46 -26.02 6.93 -33.19
CA ARG A 46 -25.75 5.58 -32.63
C ARG A 46 -24.31 5.41 -32.16
N SER A 47 -23.37 5.94 -32.94
CA SER A 47 -21.96 5.95 -32.59
C SER A 47 -21.72 6.73 -31.30
N LEU A 48 -22.29 7.94 -31.21
CA LEU A 48 -22.27 8.77 -30.02
C LEU A 48 -22.95 8.12 -28.83
N CYS A 49 -24.12 7.47 -29.00
CA CYS A 49 -24.77 6.72 -27.93
C CYS A 49 -23.86 5.63 -27.38
N THR A 50 -23.23 4.84 -28.25
CA THR A 50 -22.31 3.77 -27.83
C THR A 50 -21.14 4.31 -27.00
N LYS A 51 -20.61 5.46 -27.41
CA LYS A 51 -19.51 6.14 -26.72
C LYS A 51 -19.95 6.74 -25.38
N ALA A 52 -21.10 7.41 -25.35
CA ALA A 52 -21.68 7.94 -24.12
C ALA A 52 -21.99 6.83 -23.12
N THR A 53 -22.53 5.68 -23.53
CA THR A 53 -22.75 4.53 -22.63
C THR A 53 -21.47 4.10 -21.93
N ARG A 54 -20.35 4.02 -22.67
CA ARG A 54 -19.04 3.67 -22.08
C ARG A 54 -18.55 4.77 -21.13
N LEU A 55 -18.69 6.03 -21.50
CA LEU A 55 -18.32 7.16 -20.66
C LEU A 55 -19.14 7.20 -19.36
N CYS A 56 -20.45 6.94 -19.41
CA CYS A 56 -21.29 6.90 -18.21
C CYS A 56 -20.84 5.78 -17.26
N TYR A 57 -20.46 4.61 -17.79
CA TYR A 57 -19.90 3.53 -16.97
C TYR A 57 -18.54 3.91 -16.36
N MET A 58 -17.68 4.60 -17.11
CA MET A 58 -16.41 5.10 -16.61
C MET A 58 -16.60 6.19 -15.55
N ALA A 59 -17.60 7.06 -15.70
CA ALA A 59 -17.96 8.09 -14.72
C ALA A 59 -18.34 7.49 -13.35
N GLU A 60 -19.01 6.33 -13.32
CA GLU A 60 -19.31 5.64 -12.06
C GLU A 60 -18.03 5.20 -11.33
N LYS A 61 -17.04 4.67 -12.06
CA LYS A 61 -15.73 4.32 -11.48
C LYS A 61 -14.96 5.57 -11.03
N ASP A 62 -15.01 6.63 -11.84
CA ASP A 62 -14.39 7.91 -11.54
C ASP A 62 -14.94 8.51 -10.23
N MET A 63 -16.25 8.50 -10.01
CA MET A 63 -16.83 8.95 -8.74
C MET A 63 -16.16 8.26 -7.55
N VAL A 64 -16.06 6.93 -7.56
CA VAL A 64 -15.48 6.17 -6.44
C VAL A 64 -14.02 6.56 -6.21
N LEU A 65 -13.23 6.66 -7.28
CA LEU A 65 -11.82 7.06 -7.19
C LEU A 65 -11.67 8.48 -6.63
N GLN A 66 -12.52 9.42 -7.05
CA GLN A 66 -12.50 10.79 -6.57
C GLN A 66 -12.93 10.93 -5.11
N HIS A 67 -13.81 10.06 -4.62
CA HIS A 67 -14.18 10.04 -3.19
C HIS A 67 -13.03 9.58 -2.29
N ASN A 68 -12.11 8.77 -2.84
CA ASN A 68 -10.94 8.26 -2.13
C ASN A 68 -9.69 9.14 -2.29
N ASP A 69 -9.73 10.16 -3.16
CA ASP A 69 -8.59 11.03 -3.45
C ASP A 69 -8.52 12.23 -2.48
N ILE A 70 -7.77 12.04 -1.39
CA ILE A 70 -7.51 13.11 -0.41
C ILE A 70 -6.83 14.32 -1.07
N ALA A 71 -5.92 14.09 -2.01
CA ALA A 71 -5.11 15.14 -2.63
C ALA A 71 -5.89 15.91 -3.70
N LYS A 72 -7.10 15.46 -4.07
CA LYS A 72 -7.97 16.08 -5.07
C LYS A 72 -7.23 16.42 -6.36
N GLN A 73 -6.39 15.50 -6.82
CA GLN A 73 -5.44 15.67 -7.91
C GLN A 73 -6.11 16.12 -9.20
N ARG A 74 -7.34 15.64 -9.39
CA ARG A 74 -8.13 15.79 -10.61
C ARG A 74 -9.05 17.00 -10.57
N LYS A 75 -9.03 17.82 -9.51
CA LYS A 75 -9.93 18.95 -9.34
C LYS A 75 -9.95 19.87 -10.56
N GLU A 76 -8.79 20.35 -11.00
CA GLU A 76 -8.70 21.30 -12.12
C GLU A 76 -9.15 20.68 -13.45
N GLN A 77 -8.79 19.41 -13.71
CA GLN A 77 -9.24 18.68 -14.89
C GLN A 77 -10.76 18.45 -14.86
N ASN A 78 -11.32 18.08 -13.71
CA ASN A 78 -12.75 17.86 -13.55
C ASN A 78 -13.54 19.16 -13.73
N GLU A 79 -13.04 20.28 -13.20
CA GLU A 79 -13.59 21.62 -13.45
C GLU A 79 -13.53 22.00 -14.95
N THR A 80 -12.42 21.68 -15.64
CA THR A 80 -12.29 21.91 -17.08
C THR A 80 -13.28 21.07 -17.89
N HIS A 81 -13.46 19.80 -17.52
CA HIS A 81 -14.43 18.91 -18.15
C HIS A 81 -15.87 19.34 -17.87
N GLU A 82 -16.17 19.78 -16.65
CA GLU A 82 -17.47 20.36 -16.24
C GLU A 82 -17.85 21.55 -17.11
N VAL A 83 -16.94 22.51 -17.30
CA VAL A 83 -17.16 23.66 -18.18
C VAL A 83 -17.36 23.22 -19.63
N SER A 84 -16.49 22.35 -20.14
CA SER A 84 -16.51 21.91 -21.55
C SER A 84 -17.81 21.21 -21.91
N ILE A 85 -18.25 20.26 -21.09
CA ILE A 85 -19.48 19.51 -21.34
C ILE A 85 -20.72 20.36 -21.08
N SER A 86 -20.69 21.25 -20.07
CA SER A 86 -21.79 22.17 -19.78
C SER A 86 -22.04 23.14 -20.94
N ILE A 87 -21.00 23.68 -21.57
CA ILE A 87 -21.13 24.52 -22.77
C ILE A 87 -21.88 23.75 -23.87
N ILE A 88 -21.47 22.52 -24.17
CA ILE A 88 -22.07 21.74 -25.25
C ILE A 88 -23.52 21.36 -24.91
N VAL A 89 -23.77 20.88 -23.69
CA VAL A 89 -25.10 20.39 -23.29
C VAL A 89 -26.08 21.54 -23.08
N ILE A 90 -25.72 22.58 -22.35
CA ILE A 90 -26.62 23.68 -22.00
C ILE A 90 -26.76 24.67 -23.15
N GLN A 91 -25.66 25.07 -23.80
CA GLN A 91 -25.70 26.16 -24.79
C GLN A 91 -26.00 25.68 -26.21
N LYS A 92 -25.73 24.40 -26.53
CA LYS A 92 -25.94 23.87 -27.88
C LYS A 92 -27.02 22.78 -27.93
N PHE A 93 -26.82 21.68 -27.21
CA PHE A 93 -27.65 20.49 -27.36
C PHE A 93 -29.06 20.69 -26.77
N THR A 94 -29.18 21.37 -25.63
CA THR A 94 -30.48 21.68 -25.00
C THR A 94 -31.35 22.59 -25.89
N PRO A 95 -30.84 23.70 -26.46
CA PRO A 95 -31.58 24.49 -27.44
C PRO A 95 -32.01 23.69 -28.67
N LEU A 96 -31.12 22.86 -29.22
CA LEU A 96 -31.47 21.97 -30.33
C LEU A 96 -32.62 21.02 -29.93
N MET A 97 -32.52 20.41 -28.74
CA MET A 97 -33.54 19.51 -28.23
C MET A 97 -34.88 20.22 -28.03
N ALA A 98 -34.88 21.44 -27.50
CA ALA A 98 -36.07 22.28 -27.35
C ALA A 98 -36.69 22.64 -28.70
N HIS A 99 -35.86 22.98 -29.71
CA HIS A 99 -36.32 23.25 -31.06
C HIS A 99 -37.00 22.02 -31.69
N ILE A 100 -36.38 20.85 -31.58
CA ILE A 100 -36.95 19.56 -32.02
C ILE A 100 -38.27 19.29 -31.29
N MET A 101 -38.33 19.51 -29.98
CA MET A 101 -39.57 19.33 -29.22
C MET A 101 -40.69 20.29 -29.64
N GLU A 102 -40.37 21.56 -29.91
CA GLU A 102 -41.34 22.56 -30.35
C GLU A 102 -41.90 22.21 -31.74
N ASP A 103 -41.02 21.76 -32.64
CA ASP A 103 -41.39 21.32 -33.98
C ASP A 103 -42.28 20.06 -33.92
N MET A 104 -42.00 19.11 -33.01
CA MET A 104 -42.90 17.99 -32.72
C MET A 104 -44.28 18.46 -32.27
N LYS A 105 -44.35 19.38 -31.30
CA LYS A 105 -45.61 19.90 -30.75
C LYS A 105 -46.46 20.63 -31.80
N LYS A 106 -45.82 21.30 -32.76
CA LYS A 106 -46.47 21.97 -33.90
C LYS A 106 -46.96 20.99 -34.97
N GLY A 107 -46.78 19.69 -34.78
CA GLY A 107 -47.19 18.67 -35.74
C GLY A 107 -46.32 18.64 -37.00
N LYS A 108 -45.16 19.31 -36.99
CA LYS A 108 -44.14 19.07 -38.02
C LYS A 108 -43.67 17.63 -37.87
N GLN A 109 -43.51 16.94 -38.99
CA GLN A 109 -43.05 15.56 -38.97
C GLN A 109 -41.61 15.50 -38.48
N ILE A 110 -41.46 15.22 -37.18
CA ILE A 110 -40.21 14.68 -36.65
C ILE A 110 -40.40 13.17 -36.64
N GLU A 111 -39.56 12.50 -37.40
CA GLU A 111 -39.61 11.07 -37.68
C GLU A 111 -39.89 10.21 -36.42
N GLY A 112 -40.97 9.41 -36.43
CA GLY A 112 -41.24 8.41 -35.39
C GLY A 112 -42.67 7.82 -35.38
N LYS A 113 -42.81 6.54 -34.94
CA LYS A 113 -44.07 5.83 -34.56
C LYS A 113 -43.91 5.26 -33.15
N ARG A 114 -45.04 4.98 -32.49
CA ARG A 114 -45.16 4.38 -31.14
C ARG A 114 -44.29 3.12 -30.94
N ILE A 115 -43.53 3.08 -29.85
CA ILE A 115 -42.95 1.84 -29.25
C ILE A 115 -43.71 1.49 -27.98
N LYS A 116 -43.78 0.20 -27.62
CA LYS A 116 -44.41 -0.29 -26.38
C LYS A 116 -43.48 -0.28 -25.15
N VAL A 117 -42.16 -0.12 -25.29
CA VAL A 117 -41.15 -0.31 -24.23
C VAL A 117 -39.91 0.57 -24.45
N ALA A 118 -39.38 1.18 -23.39
CA ALA A 118 -38.13 1.96 -23.40
C ALA A 118 -36.88 1.03 -23.48
N PRO A 119 -35.78 1.43 -24.13
CA PRO A 119 -34.51 0.70 -24.10
C PRO A 119 -33.96 0.55 -22.69
N LEU A 120 -33.34 -0.60 -22.44
CA LEU A 120 -32.79 -0.99 -21.14
C LEU A 120 -31.81 0.05 -20.56
N ASP A 121 -31.00 0.69 -21.40
CA ASP A 121 -30.03 1.70 -20.94
C ASP A 121 -30.71 2.95 -20.38
N MET A 122 -31.84 3.38 -20.97
CA MET A 122 -32.65 4.48 -20.45
C MET A 122 -33.28 4.14 -19.10
N THR A 123 -33.70 2.88 -18.89
CA THR A 123 -34.24 2.46 -17.58
C THR A 123 -33.20 2.46 -16.47
N ARG A 124 -31.89 2.42 -16.79
CA ARG A 124 -30.80 2.55 -15.82
C ARG A 124 -30.41 4.01 -15.55
N ILE A 125 -30.40 4.84 -16.60
CA ILE A 125 -29.89 6.22 -16.52
C ILE A 125 -30.97 7.20 -16.05
N LEU A 126 -32.24 7.02 -16.44
CA LEU A 126 -33.33 7.93 -16.05
C LEU A 126 -33.57 7.98 -14.52
N PRO A 127 -33.58 6.87 -13.77
CA PRO A 127 -33.70 6.93 -12.32
C PRO A 127 -32.53 7.68 -11.68
N LYS A 128 -31.30 7.45 -12.16
CA LYS A 128 -30.12 8.18 -11.68
C LYS A 128 -30.25 9.67 -11.97
N LEU A 129 -30.57 10.06 -13.21
CA LEU A 129 -30.85 11.45 -13.56
C LEU A 129 -31.89 12.08 -12.64
N ASN A 130 -33.00 11.39 -12.35
CA ASN A 130 -33.99 11.87 -11.38
C ASN A 130 -33.40 12.10 -10.00
N GLU A 131 -32.59 11.17 -9.48
CA GLU A 131 -31.88 11.33 -8.22
C GLU A 131 -30.95 12.56 -8.24
N PHE A 132 -30.22 12.78 -9.33
CA PHE A 132 -29.44 14.01 -9.52
C PHE A 132 -30.33 15.26 -9.45
N PHE A 133 -31.47 15.29 -10.14
CA PHE A 133 -32.36 16.46 -10.12
C PHE A 133 -33.07 16.71 -8.80
N GLU A 134 -33.33 15.65 -8.02
CA GLU A 134 -33.91 15.75 -6.68
C GLU A 134 -32.89 16.24 -5.64
N THR A 135 -31.61 15.91 -5.83
CA THR A 135 -30.51 16.25 -4.89
C THR A 135 -29.73 17.51 -5.27
N ASP A 136 -29.80 17.95 -6.52
CA ASP A 136 -29.06 19.12 -7.01
C ASP A 136 -29.76 20.44 -6.60
N GLU A 137 -29.35 21.04 -5.48
CA GLU A 137 -29.75 22.41 -5.14
C GLU A 137 -29.27 23.44 -6.20
N LEU A 138 -28.23 23.10 -6.99
CA LEU A 138 -27.63 23.94 -8.05
C LEU A 138 -28.37 23.80 -9.41
N GLY A 139 -29.38 22.94 -9.49
CA GLY A 139 -30.12 22.57 -10.70
C GLY A 139 -31.46 23.28 -10.90
N LYS A 140 -31.82 24.26 -10.05
CA LYS A 140 -33.03 25.08 -10.23
C LYS A 140 -32.89 26.01 -11.44
N GLY A 141 -33.08 25.47 -12.65
CA GLY A 141 -33.47 26.25 -13.83
C GLY A 141 -32.64 26.10 -15.13
N SER A 142 -31.64 25.21 -15.22
CA SER A 142 -30.72 25.19 -16.37
C SER A 142 -30.70 23.92 -17.24
N THR A 143 -31.55 22.94 -16.96
CA THR A 143 -31.68 21.69 -17.73
C THR A 143 -33.12 21.44 -18.12
N ILE A 144 -33.36 20.73 -19.22
CA ILE A 144 -34.71 20.22 -19.55
C ILE A 144 -35.18 19.41 -18.34
N ASP A 145 -36.23 19.91 -17.69
CA ASP A 145 -36.89 19.28 -16.55
C ASP A 145 -37.08 17.80 -16.90
N VAL A 146 -36.61 16.86 -16.09
CA VAL A 146 -36.82 15.44 -16.40
C VAL A 146 -38.31 15.09 -16.38
N ASN A 147 -39.15 15.93 -15.77
CA ASN A 147 -40.58 15.84 -15.99
C ASN A 147 -40.98 16.18 -17.42
N GLU A 148 -40.29 17.07 -18.15
CA GLU A 148 -40.45 17.24 -19.60
C GLU A 148 -39.97 16.02 -20.39
N VAL A 149 -38.84 15.41 -20.06
CA VAL A 149 -38.39 14.15 -20.70
C VAL A 149 -39.41 13.02 -20.47
N THR A 150 -39.96 12.93 -19.26
CA THR A 150 -40.98 11.95 -18.87
C THR A 150 -42.36 12.27 -19.48
N LYS A 151 -42.72 13.55 -19.61
CA LYS A 151 -43.92 14.00 -20.33
C LYS A 151 -43.80 13.72 -21.83
N LEU A 152 -42.64 13.96 -22.43
CA LEU A 152 -42.31 13.64 -23.83
C LEU A 152 -42.37 12.14 -24.09
N GLN A 153 -41.86 11.31 -23.19
CA GLN A 153 -42.02 9.86 -23.28
C GLN A 153 -43.51 9.49 -23.34
N LYS A 154 -44.35 10.12 -22.51
CA LYS A 154 -45.82 9.92 -22.50
C LYS A 154 -46.53 10.49 -23.74
N GLU A 155 -46.04 11.59 -24.32
CA GLU A 155 -46.58 12.25 -25.51
C GLU A 155 -46.22 11.51 -26.81
N LEU A 156 -44.97 11.03 -26.93
CA LEU A 156 -44.49 10.16 -28.01
C LEU A 156 -45.29 8.85 -28.11
N LEU A 157 -45.73 8.33 -26.96
CA LEU A 157 -46.62 7.17 -26.90
C LEU A 157 -48.02 7.47 -27.44
N ARG A 158 -48.43 8.74 -27.51
CA ARG A 158 -49.82 9.12 -27.82
C ARG A 158 -50.06 9.56 -29.27
N GLN A 159 -49.22 10.32 -29.98
CA GLN A 159 -49.63 10.90 -31.28
C GLN A 159 -48.54 11.25 -32.33
N VAL A 160 -47.88 10.28 -33.00
CA VAL A 160 -47.12 10.59 -34.23
C VAL A 160 -47.30 9.50 -35.31
N LYS A 161 -47.60 9.91 -36.55
CA LYS A 161 -47.51 9.07 -37.76
C LYS A 161 -46.17 9.35 -38.46
N PRO A 162 -45.39 8.33 -38.86
CA PRO A 162 -44.01 8.53 -39.34
C PRO A 162 -43.96 8.73 -40.85
N THR A 163 -42.95 9.45 -41.30
CA THR A 163 -42.46 9.46 -42.69
C THR A 163 -41.49 8.29 -42.91
N HIS A 164 -41.48 7.69 -44.10
CA HIS A 164 -40.70 6.49 -44.43
C HIS A 164 -39.42 6.85 -45.19
N ILE A 165 -38.26 6.47 -44.64
CA ILE A 165 -36.97 6.45 -45.36
C ILE A 165 -36.67 5.01 -45.78
N PRO A 166 -36.27 4.72 -47.03
CA PRO A 166 -35.89 3.37 -47.44
C PRO A 166 -34.70 2.86 -46.61
N GLY A 167 -34.87 1.73 -45.92
CA GLY A 167 -33.80 1.04 -45.19
C GLY A 167 -33.56 1.46 -43.73
N VAL A 168 -34.10 2.59 -43.25
CA VAL A 168 -33.91 3.07 -41.86
C VAL A 168 -35.26 3.18 -41.15
N LYS A 169 -35.37 2.59 -39.95
CA LYS A 169 -36.59 2.68 -39.13
C LYS A 169 -36.66 4.04 -38.42
N PRO A 170 -37.62 4.92 -38.77
CA PRO A 170 -37.72 6.31 -38.24
C PRO A 170 -37.81 6.41 -36.70
N VAL A 171 -38.26 5.33 -36.06
CA VAL A 171 -38.49 5.19 -34.62
C VAL A 171 -37.19 5.15 -33.80
N GLU A 172 -36.11 4.66 -34.40
CA GLU A 172 -34.84 4.47 -33.71
C GLU A 172 -34.11 5.82 -33.55
N ARG A 173 -34.29 6.76 -34.48
CA ARG A 173 -33.55 8.03 -34.55
C ARG A 173 -33.86 8.97 -33.39
N LEU A 174 -35.14 9.32 -33.20
CA LEU A 174 -35.55 10.26 -32.16
C LEU A 174 -35.25 9.72 -30.76
N TRP A 175 -35.49 8.42 -30.56
CA TRP A 175 -35.22 7.80 -29.26
C TRP A 175 -33.72 7.72 -28.96
N ASN A 176 -32.89 7.38 -29.96
CA ASN A 176 -31.44 7.42 -29.77
C ASN A 176 -30.96 8.85 -29.49
N LEU A 177 -31.60 9.88 -30.06
CA LEU A 177 -31.30 11.27 -29.74
C LEU A 177 -31.67 11.62 -28.29
N PHE A 178 -32.86 11.22 -27.82
CA PHE A 178 -33.26 11.38 -26.42
C PHE A 178 -32.32 10.63 -25.47
N GLN A 179 -31.89 9.42 -25.86
CA GLN A 179 -30.94 8.63 -25.09
C GLN A 179 -29.58 9.32 -25.04
N LEU A 180 -29.08 9.82 -26.18
CA LEU A 180 -27.85 10.58 -26.27
C LEU A 180 -27.92 11.85 -25.41
N TYR A 181 -29.02 12.59 -25.48
CA TYR A 181 -29.27 13.77 -24.65
C TYR A 181 -29.25 13.44 -23.16
N SER A 182 -29.97 12.38 -22.75
CA SER A 182 -30.01 11.94 -21.36
C SER A 182 -28.62 11.54 -20.85
N MET A 183 -27.83 10.83 -21.65
CA MET A 183 -26.46 10.45 -21.28
C MET A 183 -25.51 11.65 -21.23
N ALA A 184 -25.65 12.60 -22.15
CA ALA A 184 -24.87 13.84 -22.12
C ALA A 184 -25.19 14.68 -20.88
N CYS A 185 -26.47 14.79 -20.52
CA CYS A 185 -26.90 15.42 -19.26
C CYS A 185 -26.34 14.69 -18.03
N TYR A 186 -26.33 13.36 -18.03
CA TYR A 186 -25.76 12.57 -16.94
C TYR A 186 -24.27 12.86 -16.77
N LEU A 187 -23.50 12.84 -17.86
CA LEU A 187 -22.06 13.15 -17.83
C LEU A 187 -21.80 14.59 -17.36
N MET A 188 -22.62 15.54 -17.80
CA MET A 188 -22.52 16.92 -17.33
C MET A 188 -22.77 17.03 -15.82
N LEU A 189 -23.83 16.39 -15.32
CA LEU A 189 -24.17 16.41 -13.89
C LEU A 189 -23.12 15.67 -13.05
N HIS A 190 -22.54 14.59 -13.57
CA HIS A 190 -21.39 13.90 -12.95
C HIS A 190 -20.23 14.86 -12.71
N PHE A 191 -19.75 15.54 -13.76
CA PHE A 191 -18.63 16.47 -13.62
C PHE A 191 -18.98 17.70 -12.78
N ARG A 192 -20.24 18.14 -12.80
CA ARG A 192 -20.75 19.19 -11.91
C ARG A 192 -20.72 18.78 -10.44
N GLN A 193 -21.16 17.56 -10.14
CA GLN A 193 -21.05 17.00 -8.80
C GLN A 193 -19.60 16.83 -8.36
N LEU A 194 -18.72 16.34 -9.22
CA LEU A 194 -17.29 16.23 -8.91
C LEU A 194 -16.64 17.59 -8.65
N SER A 195 -16.93 18.59 -9.47
CA SER A 195 -16.47 19.96 -9.28
C SER A 195 -16.96 20.51 -7.93
N HIS A 196 -18.23 20.32 -7.58
CA HIS A 196 -18.75 20.70 -6.27
C HIS A 196 -18.09 19.94 -5.12
N PHE A 197 -18.03 18.60 -5.22
CA PHE A 197 -17.45 17.71 -4.21
C PHE A 197 -15.98 18.03 -3.93
N THR A 198 -15.17 18.20 -4.96
CA THR A 198 -13.76 18.57 -4.83
C THR A 198 -13.56 19.97 -4.27
N ASN A 199 -14.58 20.84 -4.34
CA ASN A 199 -14.58 22.16 -3.70
C ASN A 199 -15.00 22.12 -2.20
N LEU A 200 -15.67 21.07 -1.73
CA LEU A 200 -16.00 20.92 -0.31
C LEU A 200 -14.77 20.53 0.51
N ALA A 201 -14.59 21.15 1.68
CA ALA A 201 -13.59 20.68 2.64
C ALA A 201 -13.95 19.27 3.11
N MET A 202 -12.97 18.37 3.14
CA MET A 202 -13.16 17.05 3.73
C MET A 202 -13.24 17.18 5.25
N SER A 203 -14.06 16.35 5.89
CA SER A 203 -14.06 16.32 7.36
C SER A 203 -12.76 15.71 7.87
N GLU A 204 -12.41 16.02 9.13
CA GLU A 204 -11.26 15.41 9.80
C GLU A 204 -11.38 13.87 9.80
N GLU A 205 -12.57 13.34 10.12
CA GLU A 205 -12.84 11.90 10.14
C GLU A 205 -12.63 11.23 8.77
N GLN A 206 -13.10 11.87 7.69
CA GLN A 206 -12.92 11.34 6.34
C GLN A 206 -11.43 11.34 5.94
N THR A 207 -10.74 12.44 6.24
CA THR A 207 -9.33 12.61 5.88
C THR A 207 -8.45 11.63 6.66
N THR A 208 -8.72 11.42 7.95
CA THR A 208 -8.04 10.42 8.78
C THR A 208 -8.18 9.01 8.18
N ARG A 209 -9.40 8.58 7.87
CA ARG A 209 -9.62 7.22 7.33
C ARG A 209 -8.90 6.97 6.03
N LEU A 210 -8.99 7.93 5.11
CA LEU A 210 -8.31 7.80 3.82
C LEU A 210 -6.79 7.86 3.98
N PHE A 211 -6.27 8.63 4.93
CA PHE A 211 -4.85 8.67 5.22
C PHE A 211 -4.34 7.33 5.76
N GLU A 212 -5.05 6.74 6.73
CA GLU A 212 -4.74 5.38 7.23
C GLU A 212 -4.75 4.34 6.11
N MET A 213 -5.74 4.41 5.22
CA MET A 213 -5.84 3.54 4.05
C MET A 213 -4.64 3.74 3.11
N SER A 214 -4.26 4.99 2.81
CA SER A 214 -3.07 5.28 1.98
C SER A 214 -1.77 4.75 2.58
N LEU A 215 -1.62 4.77 3.92
CA LEU A 215 -0.44 4.20 4.58
C LEU A 215 -0.36 2.67 4.41
N GLN A 216 -1.52 1.99 4.45
CA GLN A 216 -1.61 0.54 4.24
C GLN A 216 -1.36 0.19 2.78
N GLU A 217 -2.06 0.85 1.86
CA GLU A 217 -1.89 0.67 0.41
C GLU A 217 -0.43 0.87 0.00
N TYR A 218 0.24 1.91 0.53
CA TYR A 218 1.66 2.15 0.24
C TYR A 218 2.58 1.00 0.67
N GLN A 219 2.23 0.24 1.71
CA GLN A 219 3.02 -0.91 2.16
C GLN A 219 2.75 -2.17 1.32
N GLU A 220 1.61 -2.24 0.65
CA GLU A 220 1.18 -3.41 -0.13
C GLU A 220 1.42 -3.23 -1.64
N GLU A 221 1.49 -1.99 -2.12
CA GLU A 221 1.68 -1.69 -3.53
C GLU A 221 3.14 -1.88 -3.98
N PRO A 222 3.38 -2.42 -5.19
CA PRO A 222 4.73 -2.66 -5.70
C PRO A 222 5.64 -1.43 -5.69
N GLN A 223 5.08 -0.24 -5.94
CA GLN A 223 5.84 1.00 -5.99
C GLN A 223 6.28 1.46 -4.59
N GLY A 224 5.42 1.30 -3.58
CA GLY A 224 5.74 1.65 -2.21
C GLY A 224 6.69 0.63 -1.57
N ILE A 225 6.49 -0.68 -1.81
CA ILE A 225 7.44 -1.74 -1.42
C ILE A 225 8.85 -1.44 -1.96
N SER A 226 8.95 -1.15 -3.27
CA SER A 226 10.23 -0.84 -3.90
C SER A 226 10.90 0.43 -3.33
N ASP A 227 10.12 1.46 -2.98
CA ASP A 227 10.67 2.66 -2.34
C ASP A 227 11.18 2.38 -0.92
N ILE A 228 10.44 1.61 -0.13
CA ILE A 228 10.80 1.19 1.22
C ILE A 228 12.08 0.35 1.17
N ASP A 229 12.10 -0.71 0.36
CA ASP A 229 13.25 -1.60 0.21
C ASP A 229 14.50 -0.83 -0.21
N ARG A 230 14.37 0.07 -1.20
CA ARG A 230 15.47 0.92 -1.65
C ARG A 230 15.97 1.82 -0.54
N TYR A 231 15.08 2.41 0.26
CA TYR A 231 15.45 3.28 1.36
C TYR A 231 16.27 2.54 2.41
N PHE A 232 15.77 1.42 2.93
CA PHE A 232 16.46 0.64 3.96
C PHE A 232 17.75 -0.01 3.43
N THR A 233 17.76 -0.53 2.20
CA THR A 233 18.99 -1.04 1.57
C THR A 233 20.07 0.04 1.43
N THR A 234 19.67 1.29 1.14
CA THR A 234 20.61 2.42 1.06
C THR A 234 21.21 2.74 2.43
N LEU A 235 20.39 2.73 3.48
CA LEU A 235 20.87 2.93 4.85
C LEU A 235 21.88 1.86 5.27
N GLU A 236 21.62 0.59 4.93
CA GLU A 236 22.57 -0.50 5.19
C GLU A 236 23.85 -0.34 4.39
N TYR A 237 23.74 0.04 3.10
CA TYR A 237 24.89 0.29 2.24
C TYR A 237 25.79 1.40 2.81
N ASP A 238 25.20 2.52 3.21
CA ASP A 238 25.90 3.65 3.83
C ASP A 238 26.53 3.27 5.18
N ASN A 239 25.98 2.24 5.84
CA ASN A 239 26.54 1.62 7.04
C ASN A 239 27.51 0.46 6.74
N ASN A 240 28.15 0.45 5.56
CA ASN A 240 29.09 -0.58 5.10
C ASN A 240 28.47 -1.99 4.98
N GLY A 241 27.20 -2.07 4.60
CA GLY A 241 26.45 -3.33 4.48
C GLY A 241 26.13 -3.96 5.84
N LYS A 242 26.10 -3.17 6.92
CA LYS A 242 25.74 -3.64 8.26
C LYS A 242 24.37 -3.10 8.67
N GLN A 243 23.67 -3.88 9.48
CA GLN A 243 22.46 -3.42 10.16
C GLN A 243 22.75 -2.22 11.06
N LEU A 244 21.77 -1.32 11.14
CA LEU A 244 21.85 -0.11 11.93
C LEU A 244 21.64 -0.42 13.41
N SER A 245 22.39 0.24 14.30
CA SER A 245 22.11 0.21 15.73
C SER A 245 20.94 1.11 16.10
N VAL A 246 20.34 0.91 17.28
CA VAL A 246 19.30 1.81 17.83
C VAL A 246 19.69 3.29 17.73
N SER A 247 20.92 3.65 18.08
CA SER A 247 21.41 5.03 17.96
C SER A 247 21.44 5.56 16.52
N GLN A 248 21.79 4.72 15.54
CA GLN A 248 21.80 5.09 14.12
C GLN A 248 20.37 5.22 13.58
N LEU A 249 19.47 4.29 13.95
CA LEU A 249 18.05 4.36 13.62
C LEU A 249 17.40 5.64 14.17
N LEU A 250 17.73 6.02 15.41
CA LEU A 250 17.24 7.27 16.01
C LEU A 250 17.70 8.52 15.27
N GLU A 251 18.91 8.54 14.69
CA GLU A 251 19.39 9.65 13.87
C GLU A 251 18.71 9.69 12.51
N VAL A 252 18.59 8.55 11.82
CA VAL A 252 17.87 8.43 10.55
C VAL A 252 16.39 8.84 10.71
N ARG A 253 15.75 8.43 11.81
CA ARG A 253 14.37 8.85 12.12
C ARG A 253 14.22 10.38 12.18
N LYS A 254 15.23 11.11 12.66
CA LYS A 254 15.20 12.58 12.73
C LYS A 254 15.31 13.24 11.36
N THR A 255 15.98 12.59 10.39
CA THR A 255 16.17 13.15 9.05
C THR A 255 14.93 13.00 8.17
N LEU A 256 14.01 12.10 8.50
CA LEU A 256 12.75 11.92 7.73
C LEU A 256 11.92 13.20 7.59
N LYS A 257 11.99 14.12 8.56
CA LYS A 257 11.31 15.42 8.48
C LYS A 257 11.76 16.25 7.25
N ASP A 258 12.96 16.00 6.75
CA ASP A 258 13.55 16.73 5.62
C ASP A 258 13.02 16.19 4.28
N GLU A 259 12.50 14.96 4.25
CA GLU A 259 11.75 14.41 3.11
C GLU A 259 10.32 14.97 3.02
N VAL A 260 9.77 15.42 4.14
CA VAL A 260 8.42 15.98 4.22
C VAL A 260 8.38 17.41 3.69
N PRO A 261 7.42 17.75 2.80
CA PRO A 261 7.18 19.10 2.30
C PRO A 261 6.97 20.13 3.42
N GLU A 262 7.37 21.39 3.18
CA GLU A 262 7.38 22.44 4.21
C GLU A 262 6.01 22.72 4.82
N ASN A 263 4.95 22.74 4.00
CA ASN A 263 3.56 22.90 4.41
C ASN A 263 3.05 21.77 5.34
N LEU A 264 3.58 20.55 5.22
CA LEU A 264 3.15 19.37 5.98
C LEU A 264 4.10 19.02 7.14
N ARG A 265 5.30 19.62 7.15
CA ARG A 265 6.39 19.24 8.07
C ARG A 265 6.04 19.48 9.54
N LEU A 266 5.33 20.58 9.84
CA LEU A 266 4.94 20.89 11.21
C LEU A 266 4.00 19.83 11.77
N ASP A 267 2.98 19.45 11.00
CA ASP A 267 2.00 18.46 11.42
C ASP A 267 2.62 17.07 11.53
N PHE A 268 3.46 16.70 10.57
CA PHE A 268 4.27 15.48 10.66
C PHE A 268 5.07 15.46 11.98
N MET A 269 5.89 16.48 12.25
CA MET A 269 6.73 16.49 13.45
C MET A 269 5.92 16.46 14.76
N LYS A 270 4.73 17.05 14.77
CA LYS A 270 3.89 17.15 15.98
C LYS A 270 3.05 15.90 16.21
N TYR A 271 2.57 15.26 15.14
CA TYR A 271 1.54 14.23 15.20
C TYR A 271 1.96 12.88 14.61
N ILE A 272 3.20 12.68 14.16
CA ILE A 272 3.64 11.40 13.58
C ILE A 272 3.40 10.16 14.48
N ARG A 273 3.34 10.35 15.80
CA ARG A 273 3.03 9.26 16.76
C ARG A 273 1.55 8.89 16.82
N ASP A 274 0.69 9.75 16.30
CA ASP A 274 -0.76 9.62 16.29
C ASP A 274 -1.25 9.85 14.86
N THR A 275 -1.28 8.76 14.09
CA THR A 275 -1.73 8.74 12.70
C THR A 275 -3.13 9.35 12.54
N GLN A 276 -3.99 9.21 13.55
CA GLN A 276 -5.34 9.76 13.50
C GLN A 276 -5.33 11.27 13.53
N LEU A 277 -4.57 11.86 14.46
CA LEU A 277 -4.39 13.31 14.54
C LEU A 277 -3.63 13.87 13.34
N LEU A 278 -2.60 13.17 12.85
CA LEU A 278 -1.87 13.57 11.65
C LEU A 278 -2.81 13.61 10.43
N GLY A 279 -3.61 12.56 10.22
CA GLY A 279 -4.60 12.52 9.16
C GLY A 279 -5.70 13.59 9.30
N ALA A 280 -6.12 13.89 10.53
CA ALA A 280 -7.10 14.95 10.79
C ALA A 280 -6.57 16.34 10.41
N GLN A 281 -5.28 16.62 10.66
CA GLN A 281 -4.68 17.92 10.31
C GLN A 281 -4.64 18.17 8.80
N LEU A 282 -4.60 17.12 7.98
CA LEU A 282 -4.61 17.27 6.53
C LEU A 282 -5.88 17.95 6.01
N ALA A 283 -6.99 17.92 6.76
CA ALA A 283 -8.20 18.66 6.39
C ALA A 283 -8.00 20.19 6.37
N HIS A 284 -6.96 20.70 7.04
CA HIS A 284 -6.70 22.13 7.24
C HIS A 284 -5.51 22.67 6.45
N VAL A 285 -4.82 21.81 5.68
CA VAL A 285 -3.60 22.17 4.95
C VAL A 285 -3.80 21.95 3.46
N ASN A 286 -3.32 22.89 2.64
CA ASN A 286 -3.26 22.71 1.20
C ASN A 286 -1.96 22.00 0.82
N PHE A 287 -2.07 20.96 0.00
CA PHE A 287 -0.95 20.20 -0.51
C PHE A 287 -1.27 19.66 -1.90
N THR A 288 -0.22 19.36 -2.65
CA THR A 288 -0.31 18.61 -3.91
C THR A 288 -0.24 17.11 -3.66
N ALA A 289 -0.61 16.28 -4.64
CA ALA A 289 -0.43 14.84 -4.51
C ALA A 289 1.03 14.38 -4.38
N GLN A 290 1.96 15.06 -5.04
CA GLN A 290 3.38 14.74 -4.87
C GLN A 290 3.85 15.03 -3.44
N GLU A 291 3.32 16.10 -2.83
CA GLU A 291 3.59 16.42 -1.43
C GLU A 291 2.94 15.41 -0.47
N TYR A 292 1.70 15.03 -0.74
CA TYR A 292 0.99 13.99 0.01
C TYR A 292 1.70 12.64 -0.03
N LEU A 293 2.16 12.20 -1.21
CA LEU A 293 2.89 10.94 -1.35
C LEU A 293 4.21 10.94 -0.58
N LYS A 294 4.91 12.09 -0.52
CA LYS A 294 6.12 12.24 0.32
C LYS A 294 5.80 12.13 1.81
N LEU A 295 4.67 12.70 2.25
CA LEU A 295 4.22 12.54 3.63
C LEU A 295 3.89 11.07 3.95
N VAL A 296 3.16 10.38 3.07
CA VAL A 296 2.83 8.95 3.20
C VAL A 296 4.11 8.12 3.30
N SER A 297 5.04 8.30 2.36
CA SER A 297 6.34 7.61 2.33
C SER A 297 7.13 7.84 3.62
N ALA A 298 7.30 9.10 4.04
CA ALA A 298 8.02 9.43 5.27
C ALA A 298 7.33 8.86 6.53
N THR A 299 6.00 8.84 6.56
CA THR A 299 5.21 8.30 7.67
C THR A 299 5.38 6.79 7.79
N VAL A 300 5.31 6.06 6.68
CA VAL A 300 5.53 4.61 6.66
C VAL A 300 6.95 4.27 7.09
N LYS A 301 7.97 4.94 6.52
CA LYS A 301 9.37 4.76 6.92
C LYS A 301 9.59 5.03 8.41
N TRP A 302 8.94 6.05 8.96
CA TRP A 302 9.02 6.36 10.38
C TRP A 302 8.45 5.23 11.24
N HIS A 303 7.30 4.68 10.89
CA HIS A 303 6.69 3.54 11.60
C HIS A 303 7.56 2.29 11.54
N ILE A 304 8.16 1.99 10.38
CA ILE A 304 9.07 0.84 10.24
C ILE A 304 10.30 1.02 11.15
N ILE A 305 10.90 2.22 11.16
CA ILE A 305 12.04 2.51 12.04
C ILE A 305 11.64 2.40 13.52
N GLU A 306 10.46 2.88 13.93
CA GLU A 306 9.99 2.69 15.31
C GLU A 306 9.82 1.21 15.66
N GLN A 307 9.27 0.42 14.74
CA GLN A 307 9.10 -1.01 14.95
C GLN A 307 10.46 -1.69 15.09
N GLU A 308 11.45 -1.35 14.24
CA GLU A 308 12.80 -1.88 14.35
C GLU A 308 13.48 -1.50 15.68
N ILE A 309 13.32 -0.25 16.12
CA ILE A 309 13.82 0.19 17.44
C ILE A 309 13.15 -0.60 18.56
N TYR A 310 11.82 -0.76 18.49
CA TYR A 310 11.06 -1.51 19.49
C TYR A 310 11.52 -2.96 19.58
N ASP A 311 11.69 -3.64 18.44
CA ASP A 311 12.16 -5.03 18.38
C ASP A 311 13.59 -5.19 18.92
N LEU A 312 14.46 -4.21 18.68
CA LEU A 312 15.81 -4.17 19.26
C LEU A 312 15.79 -3.96 20.78
N GLU A 313 14.85 -3.17 21.31
CA GLU A 313 14.69 -2.93 22.74
C GLU A 313 13.94 -4.05 23.48
N HIS A 314 13.07 -4.79 22.77
CA HIS A 314 12.20 -5.85 23.30
C HIS A 314 12.41 -7.17 22.53
N PRO A 315 13.60 -7.77 22.61
CA PRO A 315 13.98 -8.90 21.78
C PRO A 315 13.16 -10.19 22.01
N GLU A 316 12.42 -10.27 23.12
CA GLU A 316 11.50 -11.36 23.43
C GLU A 316 10.39 -11.55 22.38
N GLY A 317 9.98 -10.46 21.70
CA GLY A 317 8.95 -10.50 20.66
C GLY A 317 9.45 -10.99 19.30
N ILE A 318 10.77 -11.06 19.10
CA ILE A 318 11.37 -11.43 17.81
C ILE A 318 11.19 -12.93 17.56
N PRO A 319 10.60 -13.33 16.40
CA PRO A 319 10.50 -14.72 16.00
C PRO A 319 11.88 -15.40 15.92
N GLU A 320 11.97 -16.60 16.47
CA GLU A 320 13.22 -17.36 16.49
C GLU A 320 13.44 -18.09 15.17
N THR A 321 14.61 -17.84 14.54
CA THR A 321 15.06 -18.59 13.36
C THR A 321 15.71 -19.93 13.70
N LEU A 322 16.17 -20.08 14.94
CA LEU A 322 16.71 -21.29 15.55
C LEU A 322 16.27 -21.33 17.01
N PRO A 323 16.04 -22.53 17.59
CA PRO A 323 15.75 -22.66 19.02
C PRO A 323 16.84 -21.98 19.84
N ASN A 324 16.50 -20.97 20.66
CA ASN A 324 17.51 -20.20 21.36
C ASN A 324 17.14 -19.86 22.80
N GLU A 325 17.77 -20.55 23.75
CA GLU A 325 17.68 -20.33 25.19
C GLU A 325 18.97 -19.75 25.79
N VAL A 326 20.06 -19.72 25.01
CA VAL A 326 21.41 -19.50 25.53
C VAL A 326 22.01 -18.18 25.08
N PHE A 327 21.77 -17.75 23.84
CA PHE A 327 22.46 -16.60 23.24
C PHE A 327 21.60 -15.34 23.30
N TYR A 328 22.22 -14.19 23.45
CA TYR A 328 21.51 -12.93 23.26
C TYR A 328 20.89 -12.88 21.85
N LYS A 329 19.64 -12.43 21.72
CA LYS A 329 19.02 -12.15 20.42
C LYS A 329 19.50 -10.81 19.85
N VAL A 330 19.66 -9.83 20.75
CA VAL A 330 20.16 -8.50 20.44
C VAL A 330 21.30 -8.17 21.41
N LYS A 331 22.38 -7.61 20.90
CA LYS A 331 23.53 -7.16 21.69
C LYS A 331 24.05 -5.84 21.13
N ASP A 332 24.38 -4.91 22.02
CA ASP A 332 24.86 -3.57 21.67
C ASP A 332 23.94 -2.83 20.67
N GLY A 333 22.62 -3.09 20.78
CA GLY A 333 21.59 -2.51 19.92
C GLY A 333 21.56 -3.05 18.49
N LYS A 334 22.07 -4.26 18.26
CA LYS A 334 22.04 -4.96 16.96
C LYS A 334 21.58 -6.40 17.10
N TYR A 335 20.93 -6.94 16.07
CA TYR A 335 20.59 -8.35 16.01
C TYR A 335 21.84 -9.22 15.93
N ILE A 336 21.80 -10.34 16.63
CA ILE A 336 22.78 -11.41 16.44
C ILE A 336 22.26 -12.32 15.33
N ASP A 337 23.01 -12.41 14.23
CA ASP A 337 22.75 -13.38 13.18
C ASP A 337 23.01 -14.80 13.72
N MET A 338 21.93 -15.48 14.09
CA MET A 338 21.95 -16.82 14.67
C MET A 338 22.51 -17.87 13.70
N GLN A 339 22.33 -17.71 12.39
CA GLN A 339 22.87 -18.64 11.39
C GLN A 339 24.37 -18.47 11.24
N ASN A 340 24.86 -17.24 11.21
CA ASN A 340 26.28 -16.95 11.23
C ASN A 340 26.92 -17.44 12.54
N LEU A 341 26.29 -17.19 13.69
CA LEU A 341 26.77 -17.69 14.99
C LEU A 341 26.86 -19.22 15.00
N LYS A 342 25.83 -19.92 14.50
CA LYS A 342 25.85 -21.37 14.32
C LYS A 342 27.04 -21.82 13.46
N ALA A 343 27.29 -21.16 12.32
CA ALA A 343 28.43 -21.47 11.45
C ALA A 343 29.79 -21.25 12.15
N GLN A 344 29.91 -20.18 12.94
CA GLN A 344 31.11 -19.89 13.73
C GLN A 344 31.36 -20.93 14.82
N ILE A 345 30.31 -21.34 15.54
CA ILE A 345 30.41 -22.41 16.55
C ILE A 345 30.81 -23.72 15.87
N ALA A 346 30.21 -24.06 14.72
CA ALA A 346 30.56 -25.26 13.96
C ALA A 346 32.06 -25.32 13.60
N ASN A 347 32.72 -24.18 13.35
CA ASN A 347 34.17 -24.13 13.15
C ASN A 347 34.95 -24.46 14.43
N MET A 348 34.49 -24.01 15.60
CA MET A 348 35.06 -24.41 16.89
C MET A 348 34.84 -25.89 17.18
N LEU A 349 33.71 -26.46 16.78
CA LEU A 349 33.38 -27.88 17.01
C LEU A 349 34.37 -28.84 16.36
N LYS A 350 35.08 -28.43 15.29
CA LYS A 350 36.15 -29.24 14.67
C LYS A 350 37.29 -29.60 15.63
N PHE A 351 37.44 -28.87 16.74
CA PHE A 351 38.45 -29.12 17.77
C PHE A 351 37.91 -29.91 18.97
N VAL A 352 36.62 -30.22 18.98
CA VAL A 352 35.96 -31.01 20.02
C VAL A 352 36.19 -32.49 19.74
N THR A 353 37.12 -33.09 20.46
CA THR A 353 37.46 -34.53 20.36
C THR A 353 37.13 -35.29 21.64
N ARG A 354 36.67 -34.59 22.68
CA ARG A 354 36.31 -35.15 23.99
C ARG A 354 35.14 -34.35 24.56
N LYS A 355 34.29 -35.01 25.36
CA LYS A 355 33.12 -34.39 26.02
C LYS A 355 33.46 -33.11 26.79
N ASN A 356 34.61 -33.05 27.46
CA ASN A 356 35.01 -31.89 28.24
C ASN A 356 35.52 -30.71 27.38
N HIS A 357 35.77 -30.88 26.08
CA HIS A 357 36.16 -29.78 25.19
C HIS A 357 34.99 -28.82 24.91
N TRP A 358 33.74 -29.27 25.08
CA TRP A 358 32.56 -28.41 25.03
C TRP A 358 32.60 -27.29 26.06
N PHE A 359 33.28 -27.51 27.20
CA PHE A 359 33.51 -26.46 28.17
C PHE A 359 34.41 -25.34 27.61
N CYS A 360 35.38 -25.67 26.75
CA CYS A 360 36.22 -24.67 26.08
C CYS A 360 35.41 -23.85 25.06
N VAL A 361 34.48 -24.48 24.34
CA VAL A 361 33.53 -23.78 23.46
C VAL A 361 32.70 -22.78 24.25
N TRP A 362 32.15 -23.21 25.39
CA TRP A 362 31.43 -22.33 26.31
C TRP A 362 32.30 -21.16 26.80
N CYS A 363 33.54 -21.41 27.22
CA CYS A 363 34.46 -20.35 27.66
C CYS A 363 34.74 -19.31 26.57
N VAL A 364 34.92 -19.74 25.31
CA VAL A 364 35.16 -18.82 24.19
C VAL A 364 33.91 -17.99 23.90
N LEU A 365 32.72 -18.59 23.96
CA LEU A 365 31.45 -17.86 23.80
C LEU A 365 31.20 -16.87 24.94
N ASN A 366 31.54 -17.26 26.17
CA ASN A 366 31.45 -16.39 27.35
C ASN A 366 32.43 -15.21 27.26
N HIS A 367 33.67 -15.46 26.84
CA HIS A 367 34.70 -14.43 26.63
C HIS A 367 34.27 -13.38 25.60
N ASN A 368 33.62 -13.81 24.52
CA ASN A 368 33.08 -12.90 23.50
C ASN A 368 31.70 -12.33 23.89
N CYS A 369 31.23 -12.57 25.12
CA CYS A 369 29.98 -12.11 25.69
C CYS A 369 28.75 -12.46 24.81
N MET A 370 28.69 -13.68 24.27
CA MET A 370 27.58 -14.13 23.42
C MET A 370 26.44 -14.78 24.22
N LEU A 371 26.71 -15.18 25.45
CA LEU A 371 25.82 -15.94 26.31
C LEU A 371 24.96 -15.00 27.16
N GLN A 372 23.65 -15.26 27.27
CA GLN A 372 22.75 -14.48 28.14
C GLN A 372 23.17 -14.58 29.61
N ASP A 373 22.85 -13.57 30.43
CA ASP A 373 23.24 -13.57 31.86
C ASP A 373 22.56 -14.66 32.70
N ASN A 374 21.38 -15.11 32.27
CA ASN A 374 20.54 -16.09 32.97
C ASN A 374 20.74 -17.54 32.46
N GLN A 375 21.56 -17.76 31.44
CA GLN A 375 21.79 -19.10 30.91
C GLN A 375 22.48 -20.00 31.94
N ASN A 376 22.20 -21.29 31.84
CA ASN A 376 22.87 -22.30 32.64
C ASN A 376 23.45 -23.40 31.73
N PHE A 377 24.35 -24.21 32.29
CA PHE A 377 25.00 -25.28 31.53
C PHE A 377 24.06 -26.34 30.98
N GLU A 378 22.89 -26.53 31.59
CA GLU A 378 21.89 -27.49 31.10
C GLU A 378 21.19 -26.94 29.85
N ALA A 379 20.81 -25.67 29.85
CA ALA A 379 20.29 -24.97 28.67
C ALA A 379 21.33 -24.96 27.54
N PHE A 380 22.60 -24.67 27.87
CA PHE A 380 23.70 -24.75 26.90
C PHE A 380 23.86 -26.16 26.31
N ALA A 381 23.89 -27.20 27.15
CA ALA A 381 23.99 -28.57 26.68
C ALA A 381 22.81 -28.96 25.80
N THR A 382 21.60 -28.66 26.26
CA THR A 382 20.36 -28.99 25.55
C THR A 382 20.37 -28.34 24.16
N GLN A 383 20.58 -27.03 24.08
CA GLN A 383 20.61 -26.31 22.81
C GLN A 383 21.72 -26.80 21.88
N MET A 384 22.95 -27.01 22.38
CA MET A 384 24.06 -27.50 21.53
C MET A 384 23.86 -28.95 21.05
N MET A 385 23.04 -29.75 21.73
CA MET A 385 22.70 -31.13 21.33
C MET A 385 21.45 -31.22 20.44
N THR A 386 20.76 -30.10 20.18
CA THR A 386 19.59 -30.12 19.30
C THR A 386 19.99 -30.35 17.83
N PRO A 387 19.25 -31.20 17.08
CA PRO A 387 19.50 -31.41 15.66
C PRO A 387 19.47 -30.12 14.83
N GLU A 388 18.69 -29.12 15.26
CA GLU A 388 18.55 -27.82 14.62
C GLU A 388 19.87 -27.01 14.63
N TRP A 389 20.72 -27.21 15.65
CA TRP A 389 22.01 -26.51 15.78
C TRP A 389 23.17 -27.25 15.13
N PHE A 390 23.33 -28.55 15.31
CA PHE A 390 24.49 -29.27 14.73
C PHE A 390 24.16 -30.66 14.18
N GLY A 391 22.89 -31.00 14.02
CA GLY A 391 22.46 -32.30 13.52
C GLY A 391 22.80 -33.42 14.50
N ASP A 392 23.13 -34.60 13.95
CA ASP A 392 23.49 -35.77 14.74
C ASP A 392 24.97 -35.69 15.15
N ILE A 393 25.21 -35.32 16.40
CA ILE A 393 26.54 -35.34 17.01
C ILE A 393 26.82 -36.76 17.46
N ASP A 394 28.06 -37.24 17.33
CA ASP A 394 28.43 -38.57 17.80
C ASP A 394 28.19 -38.74 19.32
N ASP A 395 27.54 -39.83 19.72
CA ASP A 395 27.22 -40.21 21.10
C ASP A 395 28.44 -40.11 22.06
N TYR A 396 29.67 -40.37 21.55
CA TYR A 396 30.87 -40.25 22.38
C TYR A 396 31.23 -38.79 22.72
N LEU A 397 30.69 -37.82 21.99
CA LEU A 397 30.85 -36.37 22.21
C LEU A 397 29.66 -35.72 22.92
N HIS A 398 28.54 -36.43 23.09
CA HIS A 398 27.38 -35.92 23.82
C HIS A 398 27.77 -35.54 25.25
N PHE A 399 27.31 -34.36 25.69
CA PHE A 399 27.53 -33.84 27.04
C PHE A 399 26.22 -33.35 27.63
N SER A 400 26.11 -33.35 28.95
CA SER A 400 25.03 -32.74 29.73
C SER A 400 25.54 -31.58 30.57
N GLY A 401 24.64 -30.81 31.18
CA GLY A 401 25.02 -29.72 32.08
C GLY A 401 25.85 -30.20 33.27
N ASP A 402 25.67 -31.45 33.72
CA ASP A 402 26.49 -32.05 34.77
C ASP A 402 27.96 -32.26 34.34
N ASN A 403 28.20 -32.58 33.07
CA ASN A 403 29.57 -32.70 32.54
C ASN A 403 30.32 -31.36 32.58
N LEU A 404 29.61 -30.24 32.38
CA LEU A 404 30.18 -28.90 32.44
C LEU A 404 30.29 -28.37 33.86
N ARG A 405 29.38 -28.76 34.75
CA ARG A 405 29.36 -28.35 36.16
C ARG A 405 30.63 -28.75 36.90
N ASP A 406 31.25 -29.87 36.54
CA ASP A 406 32.56 -30.34 37.05
C ASP A 406 33.71 -29.34 36.79
N TYR A 407 33.53 -28.38 35.87
CA TYR A 407 34.53 -27.35 35.50
C TYR A 407 34.10 -25.93 35.89
N ARG A 408 32.90 -25.75 36.45
CA ARG A 408 32.29 -24.45 36.78
C ARG A 408 33.14 -23.57 37.68
N ARG A 409 33.89 -24.10 38.65
CA ARG A 409 34.56 -23.26 39.66
C ARG A 409 35.62 -22.34 39.02
N TYR A 410 36.85 -22.82 38.94
CA TYR A 410 37.96 -22.04 38.42
C TYR A 410 37.71 -21.49 37.01
N PHE A 411 37.17 -22.33 36.12
CA PHE A 411 37.14 -22.04 34.70
C PHE A 411 35.90 -21.28 34.22
N SER A 412 34.85 -21.10 35.05
CA SER A 412 33.72 -20.22 34.71
C SER A 412 33.75 -18.88 35.44
N GLU A 413 34.33 -18.83 36.65
CA GLU A 413 34.44 -17.60 37.43
C GLU A 413 35.54 -16.66 36.92
N ILE A 414 36.54 -17.22 36.23
CA ILE A 414 37.66 -16.47 35.67
C ILE A 414 37.64 -16.66 34.16
N ASP A 415 37.74 -15.56 33.43
CA ASP A 415 37.84 -15.59 31.96
C ASP A 415 39.14 -16.29 31.51
N TYR A 416 39.08 -17.06 30.43
CA TYR A 416 40.18 -17.95 30.05
C TYR A 416 41.53 -17.28 29.74
N PRO A 417 41.59 -16.02 29.24
CA PRO A 417 42.86 -15.30 29.10
C PRO A 417 43.52 -14.97 30.44
N GLN A 418 42.75 -14.96 31.54
CA GLN A 418 43.19 -14.61 32.89
C GLN A 418 43.49 -15.84 33.76
N TRP A 419 43.44 -17.04 33.18
CA TRP A 419 43.78 -18.28 33.87
C TRP A 419 45.29 -18.32 34.21
N GLU A 420 45.57 -18.57 35.49
CA GLU A 420 46.89 -18.57 36.12
C GLU A 420 47.13 -19.86 36.90
N GLU A 421 48.30 -20.47 36.71
CA GLU A 421 48.63 -21.77 37.31
C GLU A 421 48.59 -21.78 38.84
N LYS A 422 48.98 -20.67 39.47
CA LYS A 422 48.97 -20.53 40.94
C LYS A 422 47.55 -20.64 41.50
N LYS A 423 46.62 -19.82 41.00
CA LYS A 423 45.22 -19.81 41.45
C LYS A 423 44.49 -21.11 41.09
N PHE A 424 44.82 -21.71 39.95
CA PHE A 424 44.27 -23.01 39.56
C PHE A 424 44.62 -24.11 40.57
N LYS A 425 45.89 -24.18 41.01
CA LYS A 425 46.34 -25.15 42.03
C LYS A 425 45.68 -24.89 43.39
N GLU A 426 45.60 -23.63 43.82
CA GLU A 426 44.93 -23.24 45.06
C GLU A 426 43.46 -23.70 45.09
N ILE A 427 42.71 -23.48 44.00
CA ILE A 427 41.29 -23.86 43.90
C ILE A 427 41.11 -25.38 43.74
N LYS A 428 42.01 -26.04 43.01
CA LYS A 428 42.03 -27.51 42.88
C LYS A 428 42.17 -28.18 44.25
N ASP A 429 43.10 -27.69 45.08
CA ASP A 429 43.36 -28.21 46.41
C ASP A 429 42.22 -27.87 47.38
N LEU A 430 41.72 -26.63 47.35
CA LEU A 430 40.65 -26.13 48.22
C LEU A 430 39.34 -26.94 48.07
N TYR A 431 39.00 -27.33 46.84
CA TYR A 431 37.75 -28.06 46.55
C TYR A 431 37.97 -29.55 46.27
N ASN A 432 39.18 -30.07 46.50
CA ASN A 432 39.54 -31.47 46.30
C ASN A 432 39.15 -32.00 44.90
N MET A 433 39.51 -31.25 43.85
CA MET A 433 39.17 -31.57 42.46
C MET A 433 40.08 -32.68 41.91
N THR A 434 39.93 -33.90 42.42
CA THR A 434 40.77 -35.07 42.11
C THR A 434 40.76 -35.48 40.63
N LYS A 435 39.70 -35.11 39.88
CA LYS A 435 39.59 -35.37 38.43
C LYS A 435 40.39 -34.38 37.57
N TRP A 436 40.87 -33.26 38.14
CA TRP A 436 41.60 -32.23 37.39
C TRP A 436 43.10 -32.57 37.33
N SER A 437 43.59 -32.97 36.15
CA SER A 437 45.02 -33.21 35.96
C SER A 437 45.84 -31.91 36.04
N ASP A 438 47.11 -31.98 36.42
CA ASP A 438 47.99 -30.79 36.49
C ASP A 438 48.23 -30.13 35.13
N LYS A 439 48.05 -30.89 34.04
CA LYS A 439 48.12 -30.39 32.66
C LYS A 439 46.77 -29.89 32.11
N LEU A 440 45.71 -29.90 32.92
CA LEU A 440 44.36 -29.55 32.45
C LEU A 440 44.30 -28.07 32.05
N LEU A 441 44.83 -27.19 32.89
CA LEU A 441 44.84 -25.74 32.68
C LEU A 441 45.46 -25.37 31.33
N SER A 442 46.69 -25.81 31.08
CA SER A 442 47.42 -25.50 29.84
C SER A 442 46.76 -26.09 28.59
N LYS A 443 46.14 -27.27 28.70
CA LYS A 443 45.38 -27.88 27.60
C LYS A 443 44.11 -27.11 27.28
N PHE A 444 43.32 -26.72 28.29
CA PHE A 444 42.10 -25.96 28.08
C PHE A 444 42.42 -24.56 27.56
N GLN A 445 43.41 -23.89 28.13
CA GLN A 445 43.82 -22.56 27.68
C GLN A 445 44.29 -22.56 26.22
N HIS A 446 45.14 -23.53 25.82
CA HIS A 446 45.54 -23.68 24.42
C HIS A 446 44.34 -23.92 23.50
N LEU A 447 43.39 -24.76 23.93
CA LEU A 447 42.21 -25.07 23.15
C LEU A 447 41.29 -23.84 22.99
N CYS A 448 41.03 -23.10 24.07
CA CYS A 448 40.27 -21.85 24.03
C CYS A 448 40.91 -20.81 23.10
N ILE A 449 42.24 -20.63 23.17
CA ILE A 449 42.97 -19.72 22.26
C ILE A 449 42.81 -20.15 20.80
N THR A 450 42.93 -21.46 20.52
CA THR A 450 42.79 -22.01 19.17
C THR A 450 41.38 -21.82 18.63
N MET A 451 40.36 -22.13 19.45
CA MET A 451 38.94 -21.95 19.11
C MET A 451 38.59 -20.48 18.91
N ASN A 452 39.08 -19.59 19.77
CA ASN A 452 38.87 -18.14 19.62
C ASN A 452 39.55 -17.59 18.35
N GLY A 453 40.67 -18.17 17.92
CA GLY A 453 41.35 -17.81 16.68
C GLY A 453 40.55 -18.11 15.40
N VAL A 454 39.62 -19.07 15.44
CA VAL A 454 38.70 -19.38 14.34
C VAL A 454 37.30 -18.76 14.51
N PHE A 455 37.06 -18.11 15.65
CA PHE A 455 35.84 -17.38 15.93
C PHE A 455 35.96 -15.96 15.36
N ASP A 456 35.32 -15.70 14.23
CA ASP A 456 35.40 -14.41 13.55
C ASP A 456 34.61 -13.34 14.32
N LYS A 457 35.31 -12.33 14.84
CA LYS A 457 34.74 -11.22 15.61
C LYS A 457 33.92 -10.24 14.77
N LYS A 458 33.86 -10.39 13.44
CA LYS A 458 33.07 -9.54 12.55
C LYS A 458 31.55 -9.70 12.70
N SER A 459 31.10 -10.70 13.47
CA SER A 459 29.69 -10.92 13.84
C SER A 459 29.17 -10.01 14.96
N LEU A 460 29.96 -9.01 15.40
CA LEU A 460 29.59 -7.92 16.33
C LEU A 460 29.23 -6.63 15.58
#